data_AF-X1BN67-F1
#
_entry.id   AF-X1BN67-F1
#
_cell.length_a   1.000
_cell.length_b   1.000
_cell.length_c   1.000
_cell.angle_alpha   90.00
_cell.angle_beta   90.00
_cell.angle_gamma   90.00
#
_symmetry.space_group_name_H-M   'P 1'
#
loop_
_entity.id
_entity.type
_entity.pdbx_description
1 polymer ?
#
loop_
_entity_poly.entity_id
_entity_poly.type
_entity_poly.pdbx_seq_one_letter_code
_entity_poly.pdbx_strand_id
1 'polypeptide(L)'
;FYAYLLIAGELDTYEILAGSPYYTRAASLAILGRNDPYVGQGWINRLRLAERLATNQDLRRAKAYFYQAFYVMAEEKPDMAELRKALSQFYKSIQAVVKREGQERHTSIFLSGHAEEIAELLALAGMWPELAEMMVLNPDCERIYQSYLEGEGEGEKKQ
;
A
#
# COMPACT_ATOMS: atom_id res chain seq x y z
N PHE A 1 -19.13 8.85 -8.20
CA PHE A 1 -17.75 8.52 -8.65
C PHE A 1 -16.83 8.30 -7.46
N TYR A 2 -16.42 9.34 -6.71
CA TYR A 2 -15.43 9.20 -5.63
C TYR A 2 -15.87 8.26 -4.49
N ALA A 3 -17.16 8.23 -4.14
CA ALA A 3 -17.67 7.25 -3.18
C ALA A 3 -17.33 5.79 -3.58
N TYR A 4 -17.40 5.45 -4.87
CA TYR A 4 -17.01 4.12 -5.32
C TYR A 4 -15.49 3.90 -5.25
N LEU A 5 -14.66 4.92 -5.51
CA LEU A 5 -13.22 4.79 -5.34
C LEU A 5 -12.82 4.60 -3.88
N LEU A 6 -13.48 5.31 -2.96
CA LEU A 6 -13.27 5.13 -1.52
C LEU A 6 -13.63 3.71 -1.10
N ILE A 7 -14.85 3.24 -1.43
CA ILE A 7 -15.27 1.86 -1.12
C ILE A 7 -14.31 0.84 -1.74
N ALA A 8 -13.86 1.06 -2.98
CA ALA A 8 -12.90 0.18 -3.62
C ALA A 8 -11.57 0.09 -2.86
N GLY A 9 -11.04 1.26 -2.47
CA GLY A 9 -9.79 1.35 -1.71
C GLY A 9 -9.89 0.71 -0.34
N GLU A 10 -10.99 0.91 0.37
CA GLU A 10 -11.26 0.26 1.66
C GLU A 10 -11.38 -1.25 1.51
N LEU A 11 -12.14 -1.77 0.54
CA LEU A 11 -12.27 -3.22 0.38
C LEU A 11 -10.94 -3.91 0.03
N ASP A 12 -10.05 -3.23 -0.70
CA ASP A 12 -8.70 -3.74 -0.97
C ASP A 12 -7.82 -3.84 0.29
N THR A 13 -8.22 -3.30 1.45
CA THR A 13 -7.52 -3.53 2.73
C THR A 13 -7.98 -4.80 3.43
N TYR A 14 -9.17 -5.32 3.12
CA TYR A 14 -9.74 -6.53 3.73
C TYR A 14 -9.38 -7.79 2.95
N GLU A 15 -9.39 -7.72 1.61
CA GLU A 15 -9.14 -8.88 0.76
C GLU A 15 -8.48 -8.45 -0.57
N ILE A 16 -7.66 -9.34 -1.12
CA ILE A 16 -6.92 -9.13 -2.35
C ILE A 16 -7.89 -8.77 -3.50
N LEU A 17 -7.76 -7.53 -3.98
CA LEU A 17 -8.52 -6.99 -5.11
C LEU A 17 -10.05 -6.94 -4.91
N ALA A 18 -10.55 -7.01 -3.67
CA ALA A 18 -11.98 -6.98 -3.38
C ALA A 18 -12.67 -5.67 -3.82
N GLY A 19 -11.92 -4.57 -3.98
CA GLY A 19 -12.41 -3.31 -4.53
C GLY A 19 -12.76 -3.33 -6.02
N SER A 20 -12.41 -4.39 -6.76
CA SER A 20 -12.52 -4.43 -8.23
C SER A 20 -13.90 -4.07 -8.78
N PRO A 21 -15.02 -4.61 -8.25
CA PRO A 21 -16.36 -4.25 -8.71
C PRO A 21 -16.66 -2.75 -8.59
N TYR A 22 -16.09 -2.09 -7.57
CA TYR A 22 -16.34 -0.68 -7.29
C TYR A 22 -15.47 0.24 -8.15
N TYR A 23 -14.24 -0.15 -8.48
CA TYR A 23 -13.47 0.53 -9.52
C TYR A 23 -14.20 0.47 -10.88
N THR A 24 -14.75 -0.70 -11.24
CA THR A 24 -15.55 -0.84 -12.46
C THR A 24 -16.77 0.09 -12.44
N ARG A 25 -17.51 0.15 -11.32
CA ARG A 25 -18.64 1.09 -11.19
C ARG A 25 -18.21 2.55 -11.29
N ALA A 26 -17.07 2.92 -10.72
CA ALA A 26 -16.51 4.27 -10.85
C ALA A 26 -16.20 4.59 -12.32
N ALA A 27 -15.53 3.66 -13.04
CA ALA A 27 -15.23 3.80 -14.45
C ALA A 27 -16.51 3.91 -15.30
N SER A 28 -17.52 3.06 -15.07
CA SER A 28 -18.79 3.11 -15.79
C SER A 28 -19.50 4.46 -15.63
N LEU A 29 -19.54 5.02 -14.41
CA LEU A 29 -20.09 6.37 -14.20
C LEU A 29 -19.30 7.43 -14.98
N ALA A 30 -17.98 7.32 -15.03
CA ALA A 30 -17.15 8.26 -15.78
C ALA A 30 -17.34 8.15 -17.29
N ILE A 31 -17.56 6.94 -17.81
CA ILE A 31 -17.87 6.71 -19.22
C ILE A 31 -19.20 7.38 -19.60
N LEU A 32 -20.23 7.29 -18.76
CA LEU A 32 -21.52 7.92 -19.02
C LEU A 32 -21.41 9.46 -19.12
N GLY A 33 -20.60 10.07 -18.26
CA GLY A 33 -20.41 11.52 -18.24
C GLY A 33 -19.47 12.09 -19.31
N ARG A 34 -18.68 11.25 -20.00
CA ARG A 34 -17.59 11.71 -20.88
C ARG A 34 -18.05 12.48 -22.13
N ASN A 35 -19.28 12.23 -22.58
CA ASN A 35 -19.86 12.85 -23.77
C ASN A 35 -20.58 14.17 -23.46
N ASP A 36 -20.58 14.62 -22.20
CA ASP A 36 -21.18 15.89 -21.82
C ASP A 36 -20.40 17.07 -22.45
N PRO A 37 -21.08 18.01 -23.16
CA PRO A 37 -20.42 19.12 -23.84
C PRO A 37 -19.66 20.10 -22.94
N TYR A 38 -20.03 20.21 -21.66
CA TYR A 38 -19.48 21.20 -20.73
C TYR A 38 -18.52 20.58 -19.72
N VAL A 39 -18.82 19.37 -19.24
CA VAL A 39 -18.05 18.69 -18.18
C VAL A 39 -17.36 17.39 -18.62
N GLY A 40 -17.49 17.00 -19.89
CA GLY A 40 -16.96 15.73 -20.42
C GLY A 40 -15.46 15.54 -20.18
N GLN A 41 -14.65 16.60 -20.31
CA GLN A 41 -13.21 16.54 -20.02
C GLN A 41 -12.92 16.16 -18.56
N GLY A 42 -13.72 16.66 -17.62
CA GLY A 42 -13.61 16.30 -16.21
C GLY A 42 -13.93 14.82 -15.97
N TRP A 43 -14.84 14.24 -16.75
CA TRP A 43 -15.17 12.82 -16.69
C TRP A 43 -14.11 11.94 -17.34
N ILE A 44 -13.47 12.38 -18.42
CA ILE A 44 -12.31 11.69 -19.02
C ILE A 44 -11.16 11.59 -18.01
N ASN A 45 -10.86 12.67 -17.29
CA ASN A 45 -9.84 12.66 -16.24
C ASN A 45 -10.18 11.70 -15.09
N ARG A 46 -11.47 11.62 -14.72
CA ARG A 46 -11.97 10.67 -13.72
C ARG A 46 -11.88 9.22 -14.20
N LEU A 47 -12.18 8.95 -15.46
CA LEU A 47 -12.01 7.62 -16.04
C LEU A 47 -10.55 7.17 -15.95
N ARG A 48 -9.61 8.02 -16.40
CA ARG A 48 -8.16 7.74 -16.30
C ARG A 48 -7.71 7.49 -14.86
N LEU A 49 -8.26 8.24 -13.90
CA LEU A 49 -7.97 8.03 -12.48
C LEU A 49 -8.48 6.66 -12.01
N ALA A 50 -9.73 6.31 -12.30
CA ALA A 50 -10.31 5.02 -11.91
C ALA A 50 -9.53 3.85 -12.52
N GLU A 51 -9.19 3.94 -13.81
CA GLU A 51 -8.41 2.91 -14.51
C GLU A 51 -7.03 2.76 -13.90
N ARG A 52 -6.28 3.87 -13.72
CA ARG A 52 -4.94 3.83 -13.11
C ARG A 52 -4.95 3.16 -11.73
N LEU A 53 -5.90 3.51 -10.88
CA LEU A 53 -6.03 2.90 -9.55
C LEU A 53 -6.39 1.42 -9.65
N ALA A 54 -7.33 1.05 -10.54
CA ALA A 54 -7.77 -0.32 -10.71
C ALA A 54 -6.66 -1.23 -11.24
N THR A 55 -5.85 -0.73 -12.17
CA THR A 55 -4.79 -1.48 -12.85
C THR A 55 -3.52 -1.60 -12.03
N ASN A 56 -3.30 -0.75 -11.02
CA ASN A 56 -2.18 -0.89 -10.09
C ASN A 56 -2.45 -2.03 -9.09
N GLN A 57 -2.52 -3.27 -9.61
CA GLN A 57 -2.88 -4.45 -8.83
C GLN A 57 -1.87 -4.77 -7.72
N ASP A 58 -0.60 -4.44 -7.93
CA ASP A 58 0.44 -4.73 -6.95
C ASP A 58 0.36 -3.78 -5.75
N LEU A 59 0.04 -2.50 -5.94
CA LEU A 59 -0.27 -1.62 -4.80
C LEU A 59 -1.52 -2.10 -4.06
N ARG A 60 -2.55 -2.54 -4.79
CA ARG A 60 -3.79 -3.07 -4.19
C ARG A 60 -3.52 -4.34 -3.37
N ARG A 61 -2.66 -5.24 -3.85
CA ARG A 61 -2.18 -6.41 -3.09
C ARG A 61 -1.36 -6.00 -1.88
N ALA A 62 -0.45 -5.03 -2.04
CA ALA A 62 0.36 -4.52 -0.95
C ALA A 62 -0.52 -4.04 0.21
N LYS A 63 -1.57 -3.26 -0.09
CA LYS A 63 -2.55 -2.81 0.91
C LYS A 63 -3.20 -3.98 1.66
N ALA A 64 -3.71 -4.98 0.94
CA ALA A 64 -4.33 -6.15 1.57
C ALA A 64 -3.35 -6.86 2.53
N TYR A 65 -2.13 -7.11 2.10
CA TYR A 65 -1.13 -7.80 2.92
C TYR A 65 -0.65 -6.96 4.12
N PHE A 66 -0.55 -5.65 3.96
CA PHE A 66 -0.21 -4.74 5.05
C PHE A 66 -1.28 -4.76 6.15
N TYR A 67 -2.56 -4.67 5.77
CA TYR A 67 -3.65 -4.74 6.75
C TYR A 67 -3.85 -6.15 7.32
N GLN A 68 -3.49 -7.21 6.58
CA GLN A 68 -3.38 -8.55 7.15
C GLN A 68 -2.33 -8.61 8.26
N ALA A 69 -1.16 -7.98 8.09
CA ALA A 69 -0.14 -7.90 9.14
C ALA A 69 -0.66 -7.18 10.40
N PHE A 70 -1.43 -6.11 10.22
CA PHE A 70 -2.13 -5.45 11.33
C PHE A 70 -3.12 -6.36 12.06
N TYR A 71 -3.91 -7.11 11.31
CA TYR A 71 -4.90 -8.03 11.87
C TYR A 71 -4.20 -9.10 12.73
N VAL A 72 -3.12 -9.70 12.23
CA VAL A 72 -2.31 -10.68 12.99
C VAL A 72 -1.79 -10.08 14.29
N MET A 73 -1.29 -8.84 14.26
CA MET A 73 -0.79 -8.15 15.46
C MET A 73 -1.88 -7.77 16.46
N ALA A 74 -3.13 -7.66 16.02
CA ALA A 74 -4.26 -7.34 16.88
C ALA A 74 -4.83 -8.56 17.62
N GLU A 75 -4.40 -9.78 17.28
CA GLU A 75 -4.83 -11.00 17.96
C GLU A 75 -4.27 -11.08 19.40
N GLU A 76 -4.98 -11.76 20.30
CA GLU A 76 -4.51 -11.94 21.70
C GLU A 76 -3.14 -12.62 21.78
N LYS A 77 -2.80 -13.45 20.79
CA LYS A 77 -1.52 -14.15 20.65
C LYS A 77 -1.08 -14.09 19.19
N PRO A 78 -0.35 -13.04 18.78
CA PRO A 78 0.08 -12.87 17.40
C PRO A 78 0.94 -14.04 16.90
N ASP A 79 0.59 -14.61 15.75
CA ASP A 79 1.44 -15.57 15.05
C ASP A 79 2.53 -14.84 14.26
N MET A 80 3.74 -14.83 14.81
CA MET A 80 4.89 -14.16 14.17
C MET A 80 5.29 -14.77 12.83
N ALA A 81 4.95 -16.03 12.55
CA ALA A 81 5.19 -16.64 11.24
C ALA A 81 4.18 -16.13 10.21
N GLU A 82 2.91 -15.97 10.61
CA GLU A 82 1.90 -15.35 9.75
C GLU A 82 2.19 -13.87 9.48
N LEU A 83 2.64 -13.14 10.51
CA LEU A 83 3.10 -11.75 10.37
C LEU A 83 4.21 -11.63 9.33
N ARG A 84 5.30 -12.41 9.49
CA ARG A 84 6.43 -12.41 8.54
C ARG A 84 5.97 -12.76 7.13
N LYS A 85 5.02 -13.70 6.99
CA LYS A 85 4.47 -14.10 5.69
C LYS A 85 3.69 -12.95 5.04
N ALA A 86 2.82 -12.28 5.80
CA ALA A 86 2.05 -11.13 5.31
C ALA A 86 2.99 -9.98 4.89
N LEU A 87 3.94 -9.61 5.74
CA LEU A 87 4.93 -8.57 5.45
C LEU A 87 5.82 -8.92 4.25
N SER A 88 6.22 -10.19 4.09
CA SER A 88 6.96 -10.63 2.90
C SER A 88 6.16 -10.45 1.61
N GLN A 89 4.84 -10.68 1.65
CA GLN A 89 3.97 -10.50 0.48
C GLN A 89 3.69 -9.03 0.20
N PHE A 90 3.48 -8.22 1.24
CA PHE A 90 3.43 -6.77 1.16
C PHE A 90 4.68 -6.23 0.45
N TYR A 91 5.85 -6.60 0.96
CA TYR A 91 7.14 -6.16 0.47
C TYR A 91 7.36 -6.52 -1.01
N LYS A 92 7.14 -7.79 -1.39
CA LYS A 92 7.24 -8.24 -2.79
C LYS A 92 6.28 -7.47 -3.70
N SER A 93 5.10 -7.14 -3.21
CA SER A 93 4.12 -6.36 -3.98
C SER A 93 4.61 -4.93 -4.20
N ILE A 94 5.21 -4.28 -3.20
CA ILE A 94 5.82 -2.94 -3.36
C ILE A 94 6.98 -2.97 -4.36
N GLN A 95 7.89 -3.94 -4.26
CA GLN A 95 8.98 -4.11 -5.23
C GLN A 95 8.43 -4.29 -6.65
N ALA A 96 7.35 -5.04 -6.83
CA ALA A 96 6.70 -5.22 -8.13
C ALA A 96 6.12 -3.91 -8.67
N VAL A 97 5.51 -3.07 -7.83
CA VAL A 97 5.03 -1.74 -8.25
C VAL A 97 6.21 -0.89 -8.72
N VAL A 98 7.26 -0.76 -7.91
CA VAL A 98 8.42 0.08 -8.23
C VAL A 98 9.11 -0.39 -9.51
N LYS A 99 9.22 -1.71 -9.72
CA LYS A 99 9.78 -2.28 -10.95
C LYS A 99 8.94 -1.97 -12.19
N ARG A 100 7.60 -1.99 -12.08
CA ARG A 100 6.69 -1.79 -13.23
C ARG A 100 6.47 -0.31 -13.54
N GLU A 101 6.27 0.50 -12.52
CA GLU A 101 5.75 1.87 -12.65
C GLU A 101 6.75 2.93 -12.18
N GLY A 102 7.90 2.51 -11.64
CA GLY A 102 8.82 3.40 -10.94
C GLY A 102 8.19 3.89 -9.63
N GLN A 103 8.61 5.09 -9.21
CA GLN A 103 8.06 5.73 -8.02
C GLN A 103 6.71 6.38 -8.36
N GLU A 104 5.66 5.55 -8.36
CA GLU A 104 4.29 5.98 -8.67
C GLU A 104 3.67 6.72 -7.47
N ARG A 105 2.96 7.82 -7.77
CA ARG A 105 2.45 8.75 -6.77
C ARG A 105 1.54 8.11 -5.71
N HIS A 106 0.59 7.25 -6.08
CA HIS A 106 -0.33 6.64 -5.12
C HIS A 106 0.39 5.64 -4.21
N THR A 107 1.40 4.94 -4.73
CA THR A 107 2.30 4.11 -3.93
C THR A 107 3.07 4.96 -2.92
N SER A 108 3.69 6.06 -3.35
CA SER A 108 4.42 6.97 -2.45
C SER A 108 3.52 7.55 -1.36
N ILE A 109 2.28 7.95 -1.69
CA ILE A 109 1.31 8.44 -0.71
C ILE A 109 1.00 7.35 0.32
N PHE A 110 0.75 6.11 -0.12
CA PHE A 110 0.46 5.02 0.79
C PHE A 110 1.65 4.71 1.72
N LEU A 111 2.85 4.56 1.17
CA LEU A 111 4.05 4.26 1.95
C LEU A 111 4.39 5.38 2.93
N SER A 112 4.27 6.64 2.51
CA SER A 112 4.55 7.79 3.37
C SER A 112 3.52 7.95 4.48
N GLY A 113 2.24 7.70 4.18
CA GLY A 113 1.15 7.76 5.15
C GLY A 113 1.19 6.65 6.20
N HIS A 114 1.99 5.61 5.99
CA HIS A 114 2.12 4.44 6.87
C HIS A 114 3.58 4.12 7.22
N ALA A 115 4.48 5.09 7.10
CA ALA A 115 5.92 4.81 7.20
C ALA A 115 6.34 4.32 8.59
N GLU A 116 5.76 4.89 9.66
CA GLU A 116 6.05 4.49 11.04
C GLU A 116 5.55 3.06 11.31
N GLU A 117 4.33 2.76 10.88
CA GLU A 117 3.73 1.44 11.04
C GLU A 117 4.45 0.36 10.24
N ILE A 118 4.86 0.67 9.01
CA ILE A 118 5.68 -0.24 8.19
C ILE A 118 7.01 -0.52 8.90
N ALA A 119 7.67 0.53 9.42
CA ALA A 119 8.95 0.39 10.12
C ALA A 119 8.81 -0.48 11.38
N GLU A 120 7.80 -0.20 12.20
CA GLU A 120 7.50 -0.94 13.41
C GLU A 120 7.20 -2.42 13.13
N LEU A 121 6.31 -2.71 12.18
CA LEU A 121 5.94 -4.08 11.86
C LEU A 121 7.12 -4.89 11.31
N LEU A 122 7.95 -4.30 10.44
CA LEU A 122 9.15 -4.97 9.92
C LEU A 122 10.19 -5.21 11.03
N ALA A 123 10.39 -4.25 11.93
CA ALA A 123 11.29 -4.38 13.07
C ALA A 123 10.81 -5.47 14.05
N LEU A 124 9.53 -5.47 14.43
CA LEU A 124 8.92 -6.50 15.26
C LEU A 124 9.03 -7.89 14.63
N ALA A 125 8.89 -7.96 13.31
CA ALA A 125 9.08 -9.18 12.53
C ALA A 125 10.56 -9.53 12.29
N GLY A 126 11.54 -8.74 12.77
CA GLY A 126 12.97 -8.96 12.53
C GLY A 126 13.33 -9.05 11.05
N MET A 127 12.65 -8.26 10.21
CA MET A 127 12.85 -8.18 8.75
C MET A 127 13.74 -6.97 8.42
N TRP A 128 14.93 -6.94 9.01
CA TRP A 128 15.87 -5.82 8.91
C TRP A 128 16.38 -5.54 7.50
N PRO A 129 16.68 -6.55 6.65
CA PRO A 129 17.06 -6.29 5.26
C PRO A 129 15.96 -5.58 4.47
N GLU A 130 14.71 -5.99 4.64
CA GLU A 130 13.55 -5.37 4.01
C GLU A 130 13.33 -3.94 4.53
N LEU A 131 13.48 -3.73 5.86
CA LEU A 131 13.42 -2.39 6.46
C LEU A 131 14.48 -1.44 5.89
N ALA A 132 15.71 -1.92 5.72
CA ALA A 132 16.78 -1.13 5.10
C ALA A 132 16.46 -0.80 3.62
N GLU A 133 15.93 -1.76 2.86
CA GLU A 133 15.55 -1.51 1.46
C GLU A 133 14.35 -0.55 1.34
N MET A 134 13.51 -0.41 2.37
CA MET A 134 12.44 0.60 2.39
C MET A 134 12.96 2.04 2.27
N MET A 135 14.20 2.32 2.67
CA MET A 135 14.84 3.63 2.45
C MET A 135 15.02 3.94 0.95
N VAL A 136 15.23 2.90 0.13
CA VAL A 136 15.33 3.03 -1.33
C VAL A 136 13.93 3.08 -1.97
N LEU A 137 12.98 2.29 -1.45
CA LEU A 137 11.62 2.20 -1.99
C LEU A 137 10.74 3.41 -1.62
N ASN A 138 11.01 4.05 -0.49
CA ASN A 138 10.32 5.25 0.00
C ASN A 138 11.32 6.27 0.62
N PRO A 139 12.15 6.93 -0.21
CA PRO A 139 13.22 7.82 0.24
C PRO A 139 12.73 9.03 1.04
N ASP A 140 11.51 9.52 0.79
CA ASP A 140 10.95 10.66 1.54
C ASP A 140 10.77 10.35 3.04
N CYS A 141 10.74 9.07 3.41
CA CYS A 141 10.62 8.59 4.79
C CYS A 141 11.88 7.89 5.30
N GLU A 142 13.02 8.04 4.62
CA GLU A 142 14.30 7.42 4.99
C GLU A 142 14.62 7.55 6.48
N ARG A 143 14.46 8.76 7.03
CA ARG A 143 14.75 9.07 8.44
C ARG A 143 13.93 8.23 9.42
N ILE A 144 12.69 7.89 9.07
CA ILE A 144 11.84 7.04 9.92
C ILE A 144 12.44 5.65 9.97
N TYR A 145 12.69 5.02 8.81
CA TYR A 145 13.25 3.66 8.75
C TYR A 145 14.63 3.57 9.42
N GLN A 146 15.49 4.56 9.21
CA GLN A 146 16.81 4.63 9.82
C GLN A 146 16.75 4.64 11.35
N SER A 147 15.78 5.34 11.95
CA SER A 147 15.66 5.41 13.42
C SER A 147 15.38 4.05 14.06
N TYR A 148 14.66 3.16 13.39
CA TYR A 148 14.40 1.80 13.87
C TYR A 148 15.62 0.90 13.73
N LEU A 149 16.41 1.05 12.65
CA LEU A 149 17.66 0.31 12.44
C LEU A 149 18.74 0.71 13.45
N GLU A 150 18.83 2.00 13.80
CA GLU A 150 19.78 2.48 14.81
C GLU A 150 19.42 1.99 16.23
N GLY A 151 18.12 1.86 16.52
CA GLY A 151 17.62 1.31 17.79
C GLY A 151 18.00 -0.16 18.03
N GLU A 152 18.12 -0.97 16.96
CA GLU A 152 18.64 -2.35 17.05
C GLU A 152 20.10 -2.38 17.55
N GLY A 153 20.94 -1.49 17.02
CA GLY A 153 22.37 -1.42 17.36
C GLY A 153 22.67 -0.98 18.80
N GLU A 154 21.71 -0.37 19.49
CA GLU A 154 21.80 -0.08 20.93
C GLU A 154 21.35 -1.25 21.81
N GLY A 155 20.45 -2.10 21.31
CA GLY A 155 19.99 -3.32 21.96
C GLY A 155 21.05 -4.42 21.99
N GLU A 156 21.78 -4.61 20.88
CA GLU A 156 22.86 -5.61 20.78
C GLU A 156 24.09 -5.25 21.62
N LYS A 157 24.38 -3.96 21.85
CA LYS A 157 25.50 -3.53 22.72
C LYS A 157 25.25 -3.73 24.22
N LYS A 158 24.03 -4.13 24.61
CA LYS A 158 23.63 -4.36 25.99
C LYS A 158 23.45 -5.85 26.37
N GLN A 159 23.75 -6.77 25.46
CA GLN A 159 23.87 -8.21 25.74
C GLN A 159 25.33 -8.63 25.80
#